data_AF-A0A6B3FNF2-F1
#
_entry.id   AF-A0A6B3FNF2-F1
#
_cell.length_a   1.000
_cell.length_b   1.000
_cell.length_c   1.000
_cell.angle_alpha   90.00
_cell.angle_beta   90.00
_cell.angle_gamma   90.00
#
_symmetry.space_group_name_H-M   'P 1'
#
loop_
_entity.id
_entity.type
_entity.pdbx_description
1 polymer ?
#
loop_
_entity_poly.entity_id
_entity_poly.type
_entity_poly.pdbx_seq_one_letter_code
_entity_poly.pdbx_strand_id
1 'polypeptide(L)' 'VCDEGRGVGPGGQGVYLDFAEAIERMGRKAVEAKYGNLFDMYQRITDEDPYTVPMRIYPAVHYTMGGLWVGYDLQTT' A
#
# COMPACT_ATOMS: atom_id res chain seq x y z
N VAL A 1 0.56 17.14 4.77
CA VAL A 1 -0.18 16.19 5.65
C VAL A 1 0.71 15.63 6.76
N CYS A 2 1.65 14.71 6.50
CA CYS A 2 2.54 14.20 7.57
C CYS A 2 3.45 15.31 8.13
N ASP A 3 4.02 16.15 7.26
CA ASP A 3 4.84 17.32 7.65
C ASP A 3 4.07 18.38 8.45
N GLU A 4 2.74 18.37 8.37
CA GLU A 4 1.85 19.24 9.17
C GLU A 4 1.51 18.63 10.55
N GLY A 5 2.15 17.52 10.91
CA GLY A 5 1.88 16.80 12.17
C GLY A 5 0.61 15.97 12.16
N ARG A 6 0.03 15.68 10.98
CA ARG A 6 -1.22 14.91 10.82
C ARG A 6 -1.01 13.45 10.41
N GLY A 7 0.23 12.96 10.43
CA GLY A 7 0.53 11.57 10.10
C GLY A 7 0.22 10.62 11.27
N VAL A 8 0.17 9.33 10.95
CA VAL A 8 -0.28 8.28 11.88
C VAL A 8 0.81 7.25 12.13
N GLY A 9 0.68 6.52 13.24
CA GLY A 9 1.61 5.48 13.65
C GLY A 9 2.95 6.02 14.21
N PRO A 10 3.86 5.11 14.58
CA PRO A 10 5.18 5.49 15.09
C PRO A 10 5.93 6.36 14.08
N GLY A 11 6.46 7.50 14.53
CA GLY A 11 7.19 8.45 13.67
C GLY A 11 6.32 9.41 12.86
N GLY A 12 4.99 9.24 12.85
CA GLY A 12 4.06 10.22 12.24
C GLY A 12 4.22 10.38 10.72
N GLN A 13 4.75 9.38 10.03
CA GLN A 13 4.98 9.42 8.58
C GLN A 13 3.93 8.63 7.78
N GLY A 14 3.06 7.88 8.46
CA GLY A 14 2.04 7.07 7.82
C GLY A 14 0.73 7.82 7.57
N VAL A 15 -0.14 7.21 6.77
CA VAL A 15 -1.54 7.58 6.57
C VAL A 15 -2.43 6.33 6.63
N TYR A 16 -3.74 6.55 6.73
CA TYR A 16 -4.72 5.46 6.64
C TYR A 16 -5.16 5.22 5.20
N LEU A 17 -5.19 3.96 4.79
CA LEU A 17 -5.83 3.47 3.58
C LEU A 17 -7.10 2.71 3.98
N ASP A 18 -8.24 3.31 3.73
CA ASP A 18 -9.55 2.80 4.13
C ASP A 18 -10.30 2.15 2.96
N PHE A 19 -10.82 0.95 3.18
CA PHE A 19 -11.61 0.18 2.21
C PHE A 19 -13.11 0.18 2.53
N ALA A 20 -13.58 0.84 3.59
CA ALA A 20 -14.97 0.84 4.01
C ALA A 20 -15.94 1.22 2.87
N GLU A 21 -15.69 2.33 2.16
CA GLU A 21 -16.53 2.76 1.04
C GLU A 21 -16.49 1.75 -0.12
N ALA A 22 -15.32 1.17 -0.42
CA ALA A 22 -15.19 0.18 -1.48
C ALA A 22 -15.95 -1.11 -1.14
N ILE A 23 -15.92 -1.53 0.13
CA ILE A 23 -16.67 -2.68 0.64
C ILE A 23 -18.18 -2.40 0.60
N GLU A 24 -18.62 -1.20 0.98
CA GLU A 24 -20.02 -0.78 0.89
C GLU A 24 -20.53 -0.81 -0.56
N ARG A 25 -19.77 -0.22 -1.47
CA ARG A 25 -20.16 -0.09 -2.89
C ARG A 25 -20.13 -1.41 -3.65
N MET A 26 -19.16 -2.27 -3.39
CA MET A 26 -18.90 -3.48 -4.20
C MET A 26 -19.29 -4.78 -3.50
N GLY A 27 -19.47 -4.75 -2.18
CA GLY A 27 -19.65 -5.93 -1.34
C GLY A 27 -18.33 -6.64 -1.01
N ARG A 28 -18.28 -7.26 0.17
CA ARG A 28 -17.09 -7.96 0.69
C ARG A 28 -16.52 -8.99 -0.28
N LYS A 29 -17.36 -9.84 -0.87
CA LYS A 29 -16.91 -10.90 -1.80
C LYS A 29 -16.16 -10.35 -3.02
N ALA A 30 -16.60 -9.21 -3.56
CA ALA A 30 -15.96 -8.61 -4.73
C ALA A 30 -14.61 -7.97 -4.36
N VAL A 31 -14.50 -7.38 -3.17
CA VAL A 31 -13.25 -6.84 -2.62
C VAL A 31 -12.27 -7.97 -2.33
N GLU A 32 -12.73 -9.04 -1.68
CA GLU A 32 -11.94 -10.23 -1.37
C GLU A 32 -11.37 -10.90 -2.63
N ALA A 33 -12.18 -11.03 -3.69
CA ALA A 33 -11.72 -11.59 -4.96
C ALA A 33 -10.61 -10.76 -5.62
N LYS A 34 -10.55 -9.44 -5.37
CA LYS A 34 -9.54 -8.54 -5.96
C LYS A 34 -8.33 -8.32 -5.07
N TYR A 35 -8.53 -8.27 -3.75
CA TYR A 35 -7.55 -7.80 -2.79
C TYR A 35 -7.33 -8.75 -1.61
N GLY A 36 -7.93 -9.95 -1.61
CA GLY A 36 -7.84 -10.90 -0.50
C GLY A 36 -6.40 -11.21 -0.07
N ASN A 37 -5.50 -11.43 -1.04
CA ASN A 37 -4.08 -11.66 -0.72
C ASN A 37 -3.41 -10.45 -0.02
N LEU A 38 -3.77 -9.22 -0.39
CA LEU A 38 -3.27 -8.02 0.29
C LEU A 38 -3.76 -7.96 1.74
N PHE A 39 -5.04 -8.28 1.95
CA PHE A 39 -5.66 -8.21 3.28
C PHE A 39 -5.09 -9.30 4.20
N ASP A 40 -4.93 -10.52 3.68
CA ASP A 40 -4.32 -11.64 4.39
C ASP A 40 -2.87 -11.31 4.78
N MET A 41 -2.09 -10.73 3.86
CA MET A 41 -0.72 -10.30 4.15
C MET A 41 -0.67 -9.24 5.24
N TYR A 42 -1.54 -8.22 5.17
CA TYR A 42 -1.61 -7.18 6.19
C TYR A 42 -1.94 -7.78 7.55
N GLN A 43 -3.04 -8.55 7.65
CA GLN A 43 -3.47 -9.16 8.90
C GLN A 43 -2.37 -10.05 9.52
N ARG A 44 -1.62 -10.80 8.71
CA ARG A 44 -0.51 -11.63 9.23
C ARG A 44 0.65 -10.83 9.80
N ILE A 45 0.90 -9.63 9.30
CA ILE A 45 2.04 -8.79 9.70
C ILE A 45 1.65 -7.88 10.87
N THR A 46 0.43 -7.36 10.87
CA THR A 46 -0.02 -6.31 11.80
C THR A 46 -1.01 -6.80 12.85
N ASP A 47 -1.56 -8.01 12.70
CA ASP A 47 -2.63 -8.59 13.53
C ASP A 47 -3.94 -7.77 13.51
N GLU A 48 -4.16 -6.99 12.44
CA GLU A 48 -5.33 -6.13 12.25
C GLU A 48 -6.16 -6.58 11.04
N ASP A 49 -7.48 -6.70 11.18
CA ASP A 49 -8.40 -7.08 10.11
C ASP A 49 -8.75 -5.87 9.20
N PRO A 50 -8.25 -5.81 7.95
CA PRO A 50 -8.45 -4.67 7.04
C PRO A 50 -9.89 -4.51 6.54
N TYR A 51 -10.75 -5.51 6.75
CA TYR A 51 -12.19 -5.37 6.46
C TYR A 51 -12.92 -4.53 7.52
N THR A 52 -12.30 -4.31 8.68
CA THR A 52 -12.94 -3.65 9.83
C THR A 52 -12.18 -2.42 10.32
N VAL A 53 -10.87 -2.39 10.13
CA VAL A 53 -10.02 -1.25 10.49
C VAL A 53 -9.23 -0.76 9.27
N PRO A 54 -9.02 0.56 9.11
CA PRO A 54 -8.24 1.08 8.00
C PRO A 54 -6.77 0.70 8.13
N MET A 55 -6.14 0.33 7.01
CA MET A 55 -4.74 -0.07 6.99
C MET A 55 -3.82 1.14 7.21
N ARG A 56 -2.75 0.96 7.98
CA ARG A 56 -1.69 1.96 8.12
C ARG A 56 -0.64 1.74 7.04
N ILE A 57 -0.45 2.73 6.17
CA ILE A 57 0.53 2.69 5.08
C ILE A 57 1.48 3.88 5.15
N TYR A 58 2.66 3.75 4.55
CA TYR A 58 3.61 4.86 4.41
C TYR A 58 4.34 4.74 3.06
N PRO A 59 4.83 5.86 2.48
CA PRO A 59 5.63 5.82 1.27
C PRO A 59 6.94 5.04 1.50
N ALA A 60 7.16 4.00 0.70
CA ALA A 60 8.37 3.19 0.76
C ALA A 60 9.04 3.13 -0.62
N VAL A 61 10.37 2.93 -0.63
CA VAL A 61 11.13 2.71 -1.86
C VAL A 61 10.61 1.44 -2.51
N HIS A 62 10.21 1.52 -3.78
CA HIS A 62 9.62 0.39 -4.51
C HIS A 62 10.46 -0.06 -5.71
N TYR A 63 10.99 0.89 -6.50
CA TYR A 63 11.73 0.60 -7.72
C TYR A 63 12.81 1.65 -7.99
N THR A 64 13.94 1.22 -8.56
CA THR A 64 15.01 2.12 -8.99
C THR A 64 14.92 2.33 -10.49
N MET A 65 14.66 3.57 -10.92
CA MET A 65 14.56 3.89 -12.35
C MET A 65 15.90 3.86 -13.08
N GLY A 66 16.99 4.12 -12.37
CA GLY A 66 18.34 4.04 -12.92
C GLY A 66 18.82 2.59 -13.06
N GLY A 67 19.81 2.39 -13.92
CA GLY A 67 20.42 1.09 -14.17
C GLY A 67 21.68 1.24 -15.01
N LEU A 68 22.13 0.15 -15.61
CA LEU A 68 23.21 0.20 -16.59
C LEU A 68 22.79 1.08 -17.76
N TRP A 69 23.67 2.01 -18.13
CA TRP A 69 23.46 2.82 -19.32
C TRP A 69 23.51 1.94 -20.57
N VAL A 70 22.50 2.08 -21.43
CA VAL A 70 22.41 1.38 -22.71
C VAL A 70 21.92 2.32 -23.81
N GLY A 71 22.35 2.04 -25.05
CA GLY A 71 21.78 2.63 -26.25
C GLY A 71 20.39 2.09 -26.58
N TYR A 72 19.80 2.58 -27.67
CA TYR A 72 18.46 2.16 -28.11
C TYR A 72 18.36 0.67 -28.48
N ASP A 73 19.48 0.09 -28.89
CA ASP A 73 19.63 -1.32 -29.21
C ASP A 73 19.98 -2.19 -27.98
N LEU A 74 19.88 -1.61 -26.78
CA LEU A 74 20.14 -2.28 -25.49
C LEU A 74 21.60 -2.70 -25.28
N GLN A 75 22.56 -2.02 -25.93
CA GLN A 75 24.00 -2.26 -25.73
C GLN A 75 24.65 -1.20 -24.84
N THR A 76 25.66 -1.62 -24.07
CA THR A 76 26.50 -0.73 -23.27
C THR A 76 27.82 -0.42 -23.99
N THR A 77 28.53 0.63 -23.59
CA THR A 77 29.82 1.05 -24.18
C THR A 77 31.01 0.39 -23.53
#